data_AF-A0A2V6FBT2-F1
#
_entry.id   AF-A0A2V6FBT2-F1
#
_cell.length_a   1.000
_cell.length_b   1.000
_cell.length_c   1.000
_cell.angle_alpha   90.00
_cell.angle_beta   90.00
_cell.angle_gamma   90.00
#
_symmetry.space_group_name_H-M   'P 1'
#
loop_
_entity.id
_entity.type
_entity.pdbx_description
1 polymer ?
#
loop_
_entity_poly.entity_id
_entity_poly.type
_entity_poly.pdbx_seq_one_letter_code
_entity_poly.pdbx_strand_id
1 'polypeptide(L)'
;MKQQLEQLRLQAVKLIKDPSLDDPTALARLAPIPAKLQQLEGQIEEIEDEKSRIEQILQSFSHTSDRPITEIVRQLGSQALSNGNGRREQKKIRIEIDLSQLGLSGGKKVICEHKASDSLIRFLSLLYETKGVTVLEKLSKFSVNRGVLVSKRPESDYRYRSGGGEAEYQYQRISDSGYFALTQSATKEKVSDIRRACQFLNFPSSALKVEEADKYEPLA
;
A
#
# COMPACT_ATOMS: atom_id res chain seq x y z
N MET A 1 3.54 -25.20 -14.26
CA MET A 1 2.33 -24.58 -14.85
C MET A 1 2.65 -23.52 -15.91
N LYS A 2 3.53 -22.54 -15.64
CA LYS A 2 3.93 -21.50 -16.62
C LYS A 2 4.36 -22.07 -17.98
N GLN A 3 5.28 -23.04 -17.99
CA GLN A 3 5.70 -23.75 -19.22
C GLN A 3 4.56 -24.48 -19.96
N GLN A 4 3.55 -25.00 -19.24
CA GLN A 4 2.42 -25.69 -19.88
C GLN A 4 1.48 -24.68 -20.57
N LEU A 5 1.25 -23.51 -19.96
CA LEU A 5 0.46 -22.44 -20.58
C LEU A 5 1.18 -21.83 -21.79
N GLU A 6 2.50 -21.69 -21.71
CA GLU A 6 3.31 -21.21 -22.83
C GLU A 6 3.22 -22.15 -24.03
N GLN A 7 3.28 -23.47 -23.79
CA GLN A 7 3.09 -24.48 -24.83
C GLN A 7 1.67 -24.41 -25.42
N LEU A 8 0.63 -24.24 -24.60
CA LEU A 8 -0.75 -24.08 -25.07
C LEU A 8 -0.93 -22.79 -25.88
N ARG A 9 -0.26 -21.70 -25.50
CA ARG A 9 -0.31 -20.41 -26.21
C ARG A 9 0.35 -20.53 -27.57
N LEU A 10 1.52 -21.18 -27.65
CA LEU A 10 2.21 -21.46 -28.91
C LEU A 10 1.38 -22.37 -29.82
N GLN A 11 0.71 -23.38 -29.27
CA GLN A 11 -0.22 -24.23 -30.02
C GLN A 11 -1.43 -23.45 -30.53
N ALA A 12 -2.05 -22.59 -29.71
CA ALA A 12 -3.18 -21.75 -30.13
C ALA A 12 -2.77 -20.78 -31.25
N VAL A 13 -1.60 -20.14 -31.15
CA VAL A 13 -1.07 -19.27 -32.22
C VAL A 13 -0.76 -20.06 -33.49
N LYS A 14 -0.26 -21.30 -33.38
CA LYS A 14 0.01 -22.17 -34.53
C LYS A 14 -1.28 -22.56 -35.25
N LEU A 15 -2.34 -22.88 -34.51
CA LEU A 15 -3.67 -23.21 -35.07
C LEU A 15 -4.31 -22.01 -35.78
N ILE A 16 -4.16 -20.79 -35.25
CA ILE A 16 -4.65 -19.56 -35.90
C ILE A 16 -3.90 -19.27 -37.21
N LYS A 17 -2.63 -19.65 -37.30
CA LYS A 17 -1.78 -19.44 -38.48
C LYS A 17 -1.85 -20.59 -39.49
N ASP A 18 -2.64 -21.63 -39.21
CA ASP A 18 -2.77 -22.79 -40.10
C ASP A 18 -3.64 -22.43 -41.31
N PRO A 19 -3.10 -22.46 -42.54
CA PRO A 19 -3.83 -22.10 -43.75
C PRO A 19 -4.94 -23.09 -44.12
N SER A 20 -5.05 -24.24 -43.44
CA SER A 20 -6.17 -25.18 -43.62
C SER A 20 -7.43 -24.81 -42.82
N LEU A 21 -7.33 -23.81 -41.94
CA LEU A 21 -8.39 -23.41 -41.00
C LEU A 21 -9.20 -22.25 -41.59
N ASP A 22 -10.02 -22.57 -42.60
CA ASP A 22 -10.86 -21.61 -43.36
C ASP A 22 -12.25 -21.35 -42.76
N ASP A 23 -12.60 -21.97 -41.62
CA ASP A 23 -13.88 -21.72 -40.95
C ASP A 23 -13.84 -20.42 -40.11
N PRO A 24 -14.59 -19.36 -40.50
CA PRO A 24 -14.62 -18.10 -39.77
C PRO A 24 -15.17 -18.24 -38.34
N THR A 25 -15.99 -19.25 -38.06
CA THR A 25 -16.55 -19.51 -36.73
C THR A 25 -15.49 -20.11 -35.80
N ALA A 26 -14.66 -21.02 -36.31
CA ALA A 26 -13.54 -21.59 -35.58
C ALA A 26 -12.47 -20.53 -35.28
N LEU A 27 -12.15 -19.67 -36.24
CA LEU A 27 -11.21 -18.55 -36.06
C LEU A 27 -11.68 -17.57 -34.98
N ALA A 28 -12.96 -17.19 -34.98
CA ALA A 28 -13.53 -16.30 -33.96
C ALA A 28 -13.44 -16.88 -32.53
N ARG A 29 -13.52 -18.21 -32.39
CA ARG A 29 -13.39 -18.90 -31.09
C ARG A 29 -11.93 -19.04 -30.65
N LEU A 30 -11.00 -19.22 -31.59
CA LEU A 30 -9.57 -19.38 -31.31
C LEU A 30 -8.87 -18.05 -31.03
N ALA A 31 -9.27 -16.97 -31.71
CA ALA A 31 -8.65 -15.64 -31.60
C ALA A 31 -8.44 -15.10 -30.18
N PRO A 32 -9.38 -15.22 -29.21
CA PRO A 32 -9.18 -14.71 -27.86
C PRO A 32 -8.30 -15.61 -26.96
N ILE A 33 -8.08 -16.87 -27.34
CA ILE A 33 -7.41 -17.87 -26.48
C ILE A 33 -5.95 -17.48 -26.17
N PRO A 34 -5.12 -17.04 -27.14
CA PRO A 34 -3.75 -16.61 -26.86
C PRO A 34 -3.66 -15.46 -25.84
N ALA A 35 -4.55 -14.48 -25.94
CA ALA A 35 -4.59 -13.34 -25.01
C ALA A 35 -4.97 -13.79 -23.59
N LYS A 36 -5.93 -14.71 -23.48
CA LYS A 36 -6.33 -15.29 -22.18
C LYS A 36 -5.21 -16.13 -21.56
N LEU A 37 -4.49 -16.91 -22.36
CA LEU A 37 -3.34 -17.70 -21.89
C LEU A 37 -2.19 -16.79 -21.42
N GLN A 38 -1.91 -15.71 -22.16
CA GLN A 38 -0.91 -14.71 -21.77
C GLN A 38 -1.29 -14.00 -20.46
N GLN A 39 -2.58 -13.70 -20.26
CA GLN A 39 -3.06 -13.14 -18.99
C GLN A 39 -2.85 -14.10 -17.82
N LEU A 40 -3.14 -15.39 -18.00
CA LEU A 40 -2.93 -16.42 -16.98
C LEU A 40 -1.44 -16.62 -16.66
N GLU A 41 -0.56 -16.53 -17.67
CA GLU A 41 0.90 -16.55 -17.47
C GLU A 41 1.35 -15.40 -16.56
N GLY A 42 0.85 -14.19 -16.80
CA GLY A 42 1.16 -13.02 -15.96
C GLY A 42 0.66 -13.16 -14.53
N GLN A 43 -0.54 -13.71 -14.34
CA GLN A 43 -1.08 -13.98 -12.99
C GLN A 43 -0.25 -15.02 -12.23
N ILE A 44 0.27 -16.04 -12.92
CA ILE A 44 1.16 -17.03 -12.29
C ILE A 44 2.48 -16.40 -11.89
N GLU A 45 3.04 -15.51 -12.71
CA GLU A 45 4.26 -14.78 -12.39
C GLU A 45 4.08 -13.90 -11.16
N GLU A 46 2.98 -13.14 -11.07
CA GLU A 46 2.64 -12.37 -9.87
C GLU A 46 2.51 -13.26 -8.62
N ILE A 47 1.90 -14.45 -8.76
CA ILE A 47 1.77 -15.41 -7.66
C ILE A 47 3.13 -16.01 -7.27
N GLU A 48 4.01 -16.32 -8.23
CA GLU A 48 5.35 -16.84 -7.99
C GLU A 48 6.24 -15.80 -7.29
N ASP A 49 6.13 -14.53 -7.68
CA ASP A 49 6.82 -13.40 -7.05
C ASP A 49 6.35 -13.19 -5.61
N GLU A 50 5.02 -13.17 -5.39
CA GLU A 50 4.45 -13.00 -4.05
C GLU A 50 4.78 -14.19 -3.15
N LYS A 51 4.76 -15.42 -3.70
CA LYS A 51 5.21 -16.62 -2.98
C LYS A 51 6.66 -16.49 -2.54
N SER A 52 7.56 -16.09 -3.45
CA SER A 52 8.99 -15.92 -3.15
C SER A 52 9.20 -14.87 -2.05
N ARG A 53 8.42 -13.79 -2.08
CA ARG A 53 8.42 -12.75 -1.06
C ARG A 53 7.95 -13.27 0.30
N ILE A 54 6.88 -14.07 0.32
CA ILE A 54 6.38 -14.71 1.54
C ILE A 54 7.43 -15.69 2.10
N GLU A 55 8.07 -16.50 1.25
CA GLU A 55 9.14 -17.42 1.66
C GLU A 55 10.32 -16.66 2.29
N GLN A 56 10.74 -15.52 1.74
CA GLN A 56 11.77 -14.67 2.34
C GLN A 56 11.35 -14.09 3.70
N ILE A 57 10.09 -13.68 3.83
CA ILE A 57 9.53 -13.21 5.10
C ILE A 57 9.57 -14.34 6.12
N LEU A 58 9.12 -15.54 5.78
CA LEU A 58 9.14 -16.70 6.67
C LEU A 58 10.57 -17.11 7.06
N GLN A 59 11.53 -17.07 6.13
CA GLN A 59 12.94 -17.34 6.42
C GLN A 59 13.56 -16.31 7.37
N SER A 60 13.12 -15.05 7.31
CA SER A 60 13.56 -14.01 8.24
C SER A 60 13.13 -14.31 9.69
N PHE A 61 12.06 -15.06 9.89
CA PHE A 61 11.61 -15.50 11.21
C PHE A 61 12.30 -16.79 11.68
N SER A 62 12.77 -17.65 10.77
CA SER A 62 13.48 -18.89 11.15
C SER A 62 14.96 -18.69 11.50
N HIS A 63 15.58 -17.58 11.08
CA HIS A 63 16.97 -17.24 11.42
C HIS A 63 17.13 -16.32 12.64
N THR A 64 16.03 -15.93 13.30
CA THR A 64 16.08 -15.13 14.53
C THR A 64 16.02 -16.01 15.78
N SER A 65 17.07 -16.80 16.00
CA SER A 65 17.56 -17.01 17.36
C SER A 65 18.52 -15.85 17.67
N ASP A 66 18.09 -14.98 18.58
CA ASP A 66 18.85 -13.91 19.24
C ASP A 66 19.34 -12.68 18.44
N ARG A 67 18.46 -11.98 17.70
CA ARG A 67 18.68 -10.54 17.43
C ARG A 67 17.41 -9.69 17.52
N PRO A 68 17.48 -8.48 18.12
CA PRO A 68 16.33 -7.62 18.32
C PRO A 68 15.78 -7.08 17.00
N ILE A 69 14.45 -7.09 16.90
CA ILE A 69 13.57 -6.78 15.76
C ILE A 69 13.85 -5.41 15.08
N THR A 70 14.63 -4.54 15.71
CA THR A 70 14.96 -3.19 15.24
C THR A 70 15.82 -3.16 13.96
N GLU A 71 16.57 -4.22 13.65
CA GLU A 71 17.53 -4.18 12.53
C GLU A 71 16.95 -4.68 11.19
N ILE A 72 15.98 -5.60 11.22
CA ILE A 72 15.33 -6.16 10.02
C ILE A 72 14.47 -5.10 9.30
N VAL A 73 13.79 -4.24 10.07
CA VAL A 73 12.97 -3.14 9.52
C VAL A 73 13.83 -2.11 8.76
N ARG A 74 15.12 -1.97 9.13
CA ARG A 74 16.05 -1.04 8.47
C ARG A 74 16.48 -1.52 7.09
N GLN A 75 16.65 -2.83 6.89
CA GLN A 75 17.10 -3.38 5.60
C GLN A 75 15.99 -3.43 4.54
N LEU A 76 14.75 -3.75 4.93
CA LEU A 76 13.61 -3.76 4.00
C LEU A 76 13.21 -2.35 3.51
N GLY A 77 13.45 -1.30 4.30
CA GLY A 77 13.21 0.09 3.90
C GLY A 77 14.23 0.68 2.91
N SER A 78 15.35 -0.01 2.68
CA SER A 78 16.49 0.55 1.93
C SER A 78 16.46 0.27 0.42
N GLN A 79 15.66 -0.69 -0.06
CA GLN A 79 15.62 -1.07 -1.49
C GLN A 79 14.58 -0.32 -2.33
N ALA A 80 13.72 0.50 -1.72
CA ALA A 80 12.70 1.29 -2.43
C ALA A 80 13.10 2.77 -2.67
N LEU A 81 14.39 3.05 -2.77
CA LEU A 81 14.89 4.41 -3.01
C LEU A 81 15.24 4.61 -4.49
N SER A 82 14.31 5.16 -5.27
CA SER A 82 14.66 6.14 -6.30
C SER A 82 13.49 7.05 -6.65
N ASN A 83 13.79 8.33 -6.77
CA ASN A 83 12.96 9.44 -7.26
C ASN A 83 12.01 10.14 -6.27
N GLY A 84 12.61 10.82 -5.28
CA GLY A 84 11.96 11.90 -4.53
C GLY A 84 12.62 13.26 -4.81
N ASN A 85 12.00 14.10 -5.64
CA ASN A 85 12.41 15.49 -5.86
C ASN A 85 12.25 16.32 -4.56
N GLY A 86 13.38 16.59 -3.89
CA GLY A 86 13.82 17.94 -3.57
C GLY A 86 12.90 18.89 -2.78
N ARG A 87 12.34 18.49 -1.64
CA ARG A 87 12.10 19.44 -0.52
C ARG A 87 12.50 18.76 0.79
N ARG A 88 13.46 19.37 1.51
CA ARG A 88 13.85 18.95 2.87
C ARG A 88 12.65 19.10 3.80
N GLU A 89 11.81 18.08 3.95
CA GLU A 89 10.90 18.01 5.08
C GLU A 89 11.75 17.87 6.35
N GLN A 90 11.96 18.97 7.07
CA GLN A 90 12.75 19.00 8.31
C GLN A 90 11.99 18.42 9.51
N LYS A 91 10.69 18.17 9.37
CA LYS A 91 9.79 17.76 10.45
C LYS A 91 9.17 16.40 10.23
N LYS A 92 9.09 15.61 11.30
CA LYS A 92 8.37 14.34 11.43
C LYS A 92 7.01 14.56 12.06
N ILE A 93 6.23 13.48 12.18
CA ILE A 93 5.00 13.46 12.96
C ILE A 93 5.22 12.50 14.11
N ARG A 94 4.83 12.92 15.31
CA ARG A 94 4.76 12.07 16.48
C ARG A 94 3.30 11.87 16.85
N ILE A 95 2.90 10.60 16.97
CA ILE A 95 1.52 10.18 17.27
C ILE A 95 1.57 9.34 18.54
N GLU A 96 1.06 9.87 19.64
CA GLU A 96 0.80 9.11 20.86
C GLU A 96 -0.64 8.65 20.88
N ILE A 97 -0.85 7.38 21.22
CA ILE A 97 -2.14 6.71 21.16
C ILE A 97 -2.35 6.00 22.49
N ASP A 98 -3.45 6.31 23.17
CA ASP A 98 -3.92 5.54 24.30
C ASP A 98 -4.89 4.46 23.81
N LEU A 99 -4.38 3.23 23.67
CA LEU A 99 -5.15 2.10 23.14
C LEU A 99 -6.34 1.75 24.03
N SER A 100 -6.21 1.96 25.35
CA SER A 100 -7.29 1.68 26.31
C SER A 100 -8.51 2.56 26.05
N GLN A 101 -8.30 3.83 25.71
CA GLN A 101 -9.37 4.78 25.39
C GLN A 101 -9.99 4.56 24.01
N LEU A 102 -9.32 3.78 23.15
CA LEU A 102 -9.89 3.29 21.91
C LEU A 102 -10.65 1.97 22.09
N GLY A 103 -10.77 1.45 23.33
CA GLY A 103 -11.41 0.17 23.61
C GLY A 103 -10.59 -1.03 23.10
N LEU A 104 -9.25 -0.92 23.16
CA LEU A 104 -8.31 -1.95 22.76
C LEU A 104 -7.48 -2.40 23.97
N SER A 105 -7.07 -3.67 23.99
CA SER A 105 -6.14 -4.20 25.00
C SER A 105 -4.74 -3.69 24.70
N GLY A 106 -4.21 -2.81 25.56
CA GLY A 106 -2.85 -2.28 25.43
C GLY A 106 -2.66 -0.97 26.18
N GLY A 107 -1.39 -0.63 26.44
CA GLY A 107 -1.01 0.66 27.02
C GLY A 107 -0.88 1.76 25.96
N LYS A 108 -0.12 2.80 26.31
CA LYS A 108 0.21 3.88 25.37
C LYS A 108 1.17 3.37 24.29
N LYS A 109 0.92 3.77 23.03
CA LYS A 109 1.77 3.49 21.87
C LYS A 109 2.22 4.80 21.23
N VAL A 110 3.48 4.85 20.82
CA VAL A 110 4.06 6.02 20.14
C VAL A 110 4.52 5.61 18.74
N ILE A 111 4.12 6.40 17.74
CA ILE A 111 4.56 6.27 16.35
C ILE A 111 5.33 7.54 15.98
N CYS A 112 6.59 7.40 15.56
CA CYS A 112 7.47 8.50 15.19
C CYS A 112 8.48 8.03 14.13
N GLU A 113 7.99 7.75 12.93
CA GLU A 113 8.82 7.26 11.83
C GLU A 113 9.67 8.37 11.22
N HIS A 114 10.69 7.99 10.44
CA HIS A 114 11.60 8.96 9.83
C HIS A 114 10.90 9.94 8.88
N LYS A 115 9.90 9.47 8.13
CA LYS A 115 9.05 10.31 7.27
C LYS A 115 7.65 10.46 7.87
N ALA A 116 7.06 11.62 7.62
CA ALA A 116 5.70 11.93 8.01
C ALA A 116 4.66 11.00 7.33
N SER A 117 4.90 10.62 6.07
CA SER A 117 4.12 9.61 5.34
C SER A 117 4.12 8.27 6.05
N ASP A 118 5.29 7.84 6.52
CA ASP A 118 5.46 6.50 7.09
C ASP A 118 4.76 6.42 8.45
N SER A 119 4.80 7.51 9.23
CA SER A 119 4.04 7.63 10.49
C SER A 119 2.53 7.58 10.25
N LEU A 120 2.03 8.25 9.20
CA LEU A 120 0.62 8.18 8.80
C LEU A 120 0.22 6.75 8.42
N ILE A 121 1.03 6.06 7.61
CA ILE A 121 0.75 4.68 7.22
C ILE A 121 0.79 3.74 8.41
N ARG A 122 1.79 3.85 9.29
CA ARG A 122 1.86 3.07 10.53
C ARG A 122 0.64 3.27 11.42
N PHE A 123 0.14 4.50 11.52
CA PHE A 123 -1.08 4.80 12.25
C PHE A 123 -2.31 4.12 11.62
N LEU A 124 -2.50 4.24 10.31
CA LEU A 124 -3.63 3.61 9.62
C LEU A 124 -3.56 2.08 9.65
N SER A 125 -2.36 1.51 9.52
CA SER A 125 -2.15 0.06 9.68
C SER A 125 -2.49 -0.41 11.08
N LEU A 126 -2.12 0.36 12.12
CA LEU A 126 -2.50 0.05 13.50
C LEU A 126 -4.03 0.06 13.69
N LEU A 127 -4.72 1.05 13.12
CA LEU A 127 -6.19 1.07 13.17
C LEU A 127 -6.78 -0.15 12.49
N TYR A 128 -6.25 -0.55 11.33
CA TYR A 128 -6.68 -1.75 10.62
C TYR A 128 -6.41 -3.03 11.41
N GLU A 129 -5.21 -3.20 11.97
CA GLU A 129 -4.84 -4.35 12.79
C GLU A 129 -5.73 -4.51 14.02
N THR A 130 -6.21 -3.39 14.59
CA THR A 130 -6.94 -3.38 15.86
C THR A 130 -8.46 -3.30 15.73
N LYS A 131 -8.96 -2.67 14.67
CA LYS A 131 -10.41 -2.46 14.41
C LYS A 131 -10.90 -3.18 13.16
N GLY A 132 -10.01 -3.81 12.40
CA GLY A 132 -10.31 -4.50 11.15
C GLY A 132 -10.60 -3.55 9.99
N VAL A 133 -10.96 -4.13 8.84
CA VAL A 133 -11.18 -3.40 7.58
C VAL A 133 -12.27 -2.32 7.65
N THR A 134 -13.25 -2.47 8.55
CA THR A 134 -14.39 -1.55 8.69
C THR A 134 -13.97 -0.12 9.02
N VAL A 135 -12.83 0.08 9.70
CA VAL A 135 -12.30 1.42 9.98
C VAL A 135 -11.81 2.10 8.71
N LEU A 136 -11.19 1.35 7.79
CA LEU A 136 -10.70 1.86 6.51
C LEU A 136 -11.86 2.13 5.54
N GLU A 137 -12.91 1.31 5.58
CA GLU A 137 -14.17 1.56 4.86
C GLU A 137 -14.86 2.86 5.30
N LYS A 138 -14.79 3.19 6.60
CA LYS A 138 -15.27 4.48 7.09
C LYS A 138 -14.36 5.61 6.62
N LEU A 139 -13.05 5.46 6.79
CA LEU A 139 -12.07 6.46 6.36
C LEU A 139 -12.04 6.68 4.85
N SER A 140 -12.51 5.74 4.02
CA SER A 140 -12.63 5.97 2.58
C SER A 140 -13.74 6.94 2.21
N LYS A 141 -14.58 7.33 3.18
CA LYS A 141 -15.58 8.40 3.04
C LYS A 141 -15.10 9.72 3.63
N PHE A 142 -13.92 9.74 4.25
CA PHE A 142 -13.34 10.93 4.86
C PHE A 142 -12.49 11.68 3.83
N SER A 143 -12.87 12.93 3.55
CA SER A 143 -12.18 13.78 2.58
C SER A 143 -11.13 14.67 3.23
N VAL A 144 -9.99 14.76 2.55
CA VAL A 144 -8.92 15.74 2.78
C VAL A 144 -8.79 16.65 1.55
N ASN A 145 -7.87 17.61 1.57
CA ASN A 145 -7.82 18.65 0.52
C ASN A 145 -7.63 18.12 -0.91
N ARG A 146 -7.04 16.92 -1.05
CA ARG A 146 -6.67 16.30 -2.33
C ARG A 146 -7.48 15.04 -2.65
N GLY A 147 -8.69 14.92 -2.09
CA GLY A 147 -9.58 13.77 -2.29
C GLY A 147 -9.82 12.99 -1.01
N VAL A 148 -10.12 11.70 -1.11
CA VAL A 148 -10.33 10.85 0.06
C VAL A 148 -9.01 10.50 0.76
N LEU A 149 -8.98 10.36 2.08
CA LEU A 149 -7.75 9.97 2.78
C LEU A 149 -7.33 8.54 2.45
N VAL A 150 -8.32 7.65 2.28
CA VAL A 150 -8.14 6.21 2.09
C VAL A 150 -8.94 5.73 0.89
N SER A 151 -8.37 4.89 0.02
CA SER A 151 -9.03 4.39 -1.19
C SER A 151 -8.64 2.94 -1.53
N LYS A 152 -9.54 2.20 -2.18
CA LYS A 152 -9.26 0.92 -2.85
C LYS A 152 -8.80 1.08 -4.30
N ARG A 153 -8.98 2.27 -4.88
CA ARG A 153 -8.70 2.60 -6.28
C ARG A 153 -7.88 3.90 -6.35
N PRO A 154 -6.64 3.89 -5.84
CA PRO A 154 -5.82 5.09 -5.77
C PRO A 154 -5.61 5.73 -7.15
N GLU A 155 -5.49 4.91 -8.19
CA GLU A 155 -5.33 5.40 -9.58
C GLU A 155 -6.51 6.21 -10.08
N SER A 156 -7.74 6.02 -9.57
CA SER A 156 -8.88 6.90 -9.90
C SER A 156 -9.04 8.06 -8.93
N ASP A 157 -8.82 7.79 -7.65
CA ASP A 157 -9.23 8.71 -6.59
C ASP A 157 -8.16 9.76 -6.28
N TYR A 158 -6.90 9.50 -6.65
CA TYR A 158 -5.75 10.36 -6.36
C TYR A 158 -5.20 11.04 -7.61
N ARG A 159 -6.07 11.48 -8.52
CA ARG A 159 -5.67 12.21 -9.71
C ARG A 159 -5.74 13.73 -9.54
N TYR A 160 -4.88 14.42 -10.27
CA TYR A 160 -4.96 15.86 -10.50
C TYR A 160 -4.57 16.20 -11.94
N ARG A 161 -5.01 17.37 -12.40
CA ARG A 161 -4.62 17.89 -13.72
C ARG A 161 -3.33 18.70 -13.60
N SER A 162 -2.38 18.42 -14.49
CA SER A 162 -1.12 19.16 -14.58
C SER A 162 -0.76 19.41 -16.03
N GLY A 163 -0.66 20.67 -16.43
CA GLY A 163 -0.07 21.08 -17.72
C GLY A 163 -0.64 20.41 -18.97
N GLY A 164 -1.93 20.05 -18.97
CA GLY A 164 -2.60 19.40 -20.11
C GLY A 164 -2.80 17.87 -20.00
N GLY A 165 -2.27 17.22 -18.96
CA GLY A 165 -2.45 15.78 -18.69
C GLY A 165 -3.01 15.48 -17.30
N GLU A 166 -3.35 14.20 -17.08
CA GLU A 166 -3.65 13.66 -15.75
C GLU A 166 -2.36 13.15 -15.09
N ALA A 167 -2.19 13.46 -13.82
CA ALA A 167 -1.10 12.97 -12.98
C ALA A 167 -1.68 12.43 -11.66
N GLU A 168 -0.90 11.61 -10.96
CA GLU A 168 -1.32 10.99 -9.70
C GLU A 168 -0.58 11.59 -8.51
N TYR A 169 -1.30 11.81 -7.42
CA TYR A 169 -0.70 12.10 -6.14
C TYR A 169 -0.05 10.85 -5.56
N GLN A 170 1.05 11.00 -4.81
CA GLN A 170 1.70 9.88 -4.13
C GLN A 170 0.79 9.27 -3.06
N TYR A 171 0.70 7.95 -3.08
CA TYR A 171 -0.02 7.13 -2.12
C TYR A 171 0.83 5.95 -1.67
N GLN A 172 0.45 5.34 -0.54
CA GLN A 172 1.11 4.14 -0.02
C GLN A 172 0.06 3.13 0.46
N ARG A 173 0.39 1.84 0.33
CA ARG A 173 -0.49 0.73 0.75
C ARG A 173 -0.57 0.67 2.28
N ILE A 174 -1.77 0.40 2.80
CA ILE A 174 -2.03 0.20 4.23
C ILE A 174 -1.98 -1.30 4.54
N SER A 175 -0.80 -1.80 4.92
CA SER A 175 -0.58 -3.21 5.22
C SER A 175 -1.12 -4.13 4.10
N ASP A 176 -1.68 -5.30 4.43
CA ASP A 176 -2.32 -6.22 3.51
C ASP A 176 -3.80 -5.90 3.19
N SER A 177 -4.37 -4.83 3.76
CA SER A 177 -5.81 -4.53 3.77
C SER A 177 -6.51 -4.32 2.42
N GLY A 178 -5.75 -4.16 1.33
CA GLY A 178 -6.27 -3.78 0.01
C GLY A 178 -6.64 -2.29 -0.12
N TYR A 179 -6.35 -1.48 0.91
CA TYR A 179 -6.51 -0.03 0.88
C TYR A 179 -5.16 0.68 0.75
N PHE A 180 -5.23 1.90 0.25
CA PHE A 180 -4.12 2.83 0.08
C PHE A 180 -4.47 4.15 0.76
N ALA A 181 -3.46 4.85 1.28
CA ALA A 181 -3.64 6.19 1.82
C ALA A 181 -2.94 7.22 0.94
N LEU A 182 -3.57 8.38 0.79
CA LEU A 182 -2.95 9.55 0.18
C LEU A 182 -1.82 10.05 1.09
N THR A 183 -0.60 10.17 0.56
CA THR A 183 0.59 10.58 1.33
C THR A 183 1.23 11.89 0.84
N GLN A 184 0.86 12.37 -0.35
CA GLN A 184 1.34 13.64 -0.89
C GLN A 184 0.62 14.84 -0.27
N SER A 185 1.09 15.24 0.91
CA SER A 185 0.63 16.43 1.65
C SER A 185 1.74 16.96 2.54
N ALA A 186 1.64 18.20 3.03
CA ALA A 186 2.64 18.72 3.96
C ALA A 186 2.52 18.06 5.35
N THR A 187 3.61 17.97 6.13
CA THR A 187 3.59 17.41 7.49
C THR A 187 2.50 18.03 8.38
N LYS A 188 2.35 19.36 8.37
CA LYS A 188 1.30 20.07 9.12
C LYS A 188 -0.11 19.69 8.67
N GLU A 189 -0.28 19.48 7.36
CA GLU A 189 -1.55 19.03 6.78
C GLU A 189 -1.88 17.61 7.25
N LYS A 190 -0.92 16.69 7.20
CA LYS A 190 -1.08 15.33 7.75
C LYS A 190 -1.46 15.33 9.24
N VAL A 191 -0.84 16.18 10.06
CA VAL A 191 -1.20 16.33 11.49
C VAL A 191 -2.67 16.74 11.64
N SER A 192 -3.13 17.71 10.85
CA SER A 192 -4.52 18.15 10.83
C SER A 192 -5.46 17.03 10.36
N ASP A 193 -5.08 16.32 9.29
CA ASP A 193 -5.87 15.24 8.70
C ASP A 193 -6.03 14.06 9.67
N ILE A 194 -4.97 13.67 10.38
CA ILE A 194 -5.04 12.60 11.39
C ILE A 194 -6.01 12.99 12.52
N ARG A 195 -5.91 14.23 13.03
CA ARG A 195 -6.82 14.71 14.10
C ARG A 195 -8.28 14.70 13.63
N ARG A 196 -8.54 15.21 12.43
CA ARG A 196 -9.89 15.22 11.83
C ARG A 196 -10.41 13.82 11.53
N ALA A 197 -9.55 12.91 11.06
CA ALA A 197 -9.91 11.52 10.82
C ALA A 197 -10.33 10.81 12.13
N CYS A 198 -9.65 11.10 13.24
CA CYS A 198 -10.01 10.51 14.54
C CYS A 198 -11.33 11.07 15.08
N GLN A 199 -11.58 12.37 14.90
CA GLN A 199 -12.89 12.97 15.19
C GLN A 199 -13.99 12.33 14.32
N PHE A 200 -13.72 12.14 13.03
CA PHE A 200 -14.64 11.47 12.10
C PHE A 200 -14.95 10.02 12.50
N LEU A 201 -13.99 9.32 13.11
CA LEU A 201 -14.16 7.98 13.67
C LEU A 201 -14.80 7.97 15.06
N ASN A 202 -15.18 9.12 15.61
CA ASN A 202 -15.72 9.31 16.97
C ASN A 202 -14.77 8.79 18.07
N PHE A 203 -13.46 8.93 17.87
CA PHE A 203 -12.50 8.62 18.93
C PHE A 203 -12.44 9.75 19.97
N PRO A 204 -12.25 9.43 21.26
CA PRO A 204 -12.08 10.46 22.29
C PRO A 204 -10.89 11.35 21.96
N SER A 205 -11.03 12.67 22.17
CA SER A 205 -9.93 13.63 21.92
C SER A 205 -8.71 13.37 22.82
N SER A 206 -8.91 12.76 23.98
CA SER A 206 -7.86 12.34 24.91
C SER A 206 -7.13 11.07 24.49
N ALA A 207 -7.69 10.28 23.56
CA ALA A 207 -7.10 9.02 23.13
C ALA A 207 -5.89 9.22 22.20
N LEU A 208 -5.72 10.43 21.66
CA LEU A 208 -4.71 10.70 20.64
C LEU A 208 -4.05 12.08 20.82
N LYS A 209 -2.72 12.08 20.87
CA LYS A 209 -1.92 13.30 20.74
C LYS A 209 -1.10 13.21 19.46
N VAL A 210 -1.26 14.19 18.57
CA VAL A 210 -0.54 14.27 17.29
C VAL A 210 0.20 15.58 17.22
N GLU A 211 1.50 15.57 16.98
CA GLU A 211 2.32 16.78 16.91
C GLU A 211 3.37 16.70 15.80
N GLU A 212 3.77 17.86 15.29
CA GLU A 212 5.00 17.96 14.51
C GLU A 212 6.19 17.76 15.46
N ALA A 213 7.16 16.95 15.05
CA ALA A 213 8.40 16.72 15.81
C ALA A 213 9.61 17.04 14.94
N ASP A 214 10.69 17.52 15.55
CA ASP A 214 11.92 17.81 14.81
C ASP A 214 12.67 16.52 14.47
N LYS A 215 13.32 16.49 13.30
CA LYS A 215 14.10 15.31 12.88
C LYS A 215 15.30 15.02 13.77
N TYR A 216 15.77 16.02 14.52
CA TYR A 216 17.02 16.02 15.30
C TYR A 216 16.79 16.44 16.76
N GLU A 217 15.63 16.13 17.34
CA GLU A 217 15.48 16.25 18.79
C GLU A 217 16.46 15.27 19.46
N PRO A 218 17.41 15.73 20.31
CA PRO A 218 18.21 14.82 21.11
C PRO A 218 17.26 14.07 22.04
N LEU A 219 17.40 12.75 22.11
CA LEU A 219 16.77 11.97 23.17
C LEU A 219 17.31 12.53 24.50
N ALA A 220 16.47 13.24 25.24
CA ALA A 220 16.72 13.65 26.61
C ALA A 220 16.54 12.46 27.56
#